data_AF-A0A2R6RSS1-F1
#
_entry.id   AF-A0A2R6RSS1-F1
#
_cell.length_a   1.000
_cell.length_b   1.000
_cell.length_c   1.000
_cell.angle_alpha   90.00
_cell.angle_beta   90.00
_cell.angle_gamma   90.00
#
_symmetry.space_group_name_H-M   'P 1'
#
loop_
_entity.id
_entity.type
_entity.pdbx_description
1 polymer ?
#
loop_
_entity_poly.entity_id
_entity_poly.type
_entity_poly.pdbx_seq_one_letter_code
_entity_poly.pdbx_strand_id
1 'polypeptide(L)'
;MDKCVYIGGWPTAPDGPFAWGYCFLREQGNPGDYCVANQQWPCAAGKKYFGRGPIQISYNYNYGPAGRAIGVDLLGNPDLVATDPIISFKTALWFWMTPQSPKPSCHDVITGRWTPSGADTSAGRVPGYGVITNIINGGIECGKGSNPQADNRIGFFKRYCDIMGIGYGNNLDCNNQRPFA
;
A
#
# COMPACT_ATOMS: atom_id res chain seq x y z
N MET A 1 -18.00 -4.13 -17.42
CA MET A 1 -17.64 -3.00 -16.53
C MET A 1 -16.15 -3.15 -16.17
N ASP A 2 -15.30 -3.29 -17.19
CA ASP A 2 -13.97 -3.92 -17.01
C ASP A 2 -12.85 -3.02 -17.55
N LYS A 3 -12.84 -1.74 -17.17
CA LYS A 3 -11.84 -0.80 -17.71
C LYS A 3 -10.80 -0.33 -16.70
N CYS A 4 -10.99 -0.55 -15.41
CA CYS A 4 -9.99 -0.17 -14.41
C CYS A 4 -8.80 -1.15 -14.42
N VAL A 5 -7.60 -0.65 -14.16
CA VAL A 5 -6.38 -1.42 -13.91
C VAL A 5 -6.04 -1.41 -12.42
N TYR A 6 -5.12 -2.28 -12.00
CA TYR A 6 -4.80 -2.59 -10.59
C TYR A 6 -4.62 -1.38 -9.66
N ILE A 7 -4.28 -0.20 -10.17
CA ILE A 7 -4.10 1.03 -9.36
C ILE A 7 -4.77 2.26 -10.03
N GLY A 8 -5.59 2.13 -11.08
CA GLY A 8 -6.23 3.31 -11.68
C GLY A 8 -6.94 3.08 -13.00
N GLY A 9 -6.94 4.11 -13.84
CA GLY A 9 -7.52 4.09 -15.17
C GLY A 9 -6.53 3.70 -16.27
N TRP A 10 -7.04 3.57 -17.49
CA TRP A 10 -6.26 3.32 -18.71
C TRP A 10 -5.84 4.66 -19.35
N PRO A 11 -4.89 4.67 -20.31
CA PRO A 11 -4.34 5.93 -20.86
C PRO A 11 -5.36 6.92 -21.41
N THR A 12 -6.50 6.44 -21.92
CA THR A 12 -7.57 7.25 -22.50
C THR A 12 -8.84 7.28 -21.65
N ALA A 13 -8.71 7.04 -20.34
CA ALA A 13 -9.85 7.11 -19.44
C ALA A 13 -10.41 8.54 -19.37
N PRO A 14 -11.75 8.71 -19.25
CA PRO A 14 -12.36 10.00 -18.96
C PRO A 14 -11.65 10.69 -17.80
N ASP A 15 -11.32 11.97 -17.95
CA ASP A 15 -10.58 12.78 -16.97
C ASP A 15 -9.15 12.29 -16.63
N GLY A 16 -8.60 11.40 -17.48
CA GLY A 16 -7.25 10.85 -17.38
C GLY A 16 -7.14 9.61 -16.46
N PRO A 17 -6.04 8.84 -16.55
CA PRO A 17 -5.88 7.58 -15.81
C PRO A 17 -5.89 7.76 -14.28
N PHE A 18 -5.54 8.95 -13.80
CA PHE A 18 -5.47 9.27 -12.37
C PHE A 18 -6.82 9.74 -11.79
N ALA A 19 -7.90 9.73 -12.58
CA ALA A 19 -9.28 9.98 -12.13
C ALA A 19 -10.03 8.73 -11.64
N TRP A 20 -9.40 7.56 -11.76
CA TRP A 20 -10.05 6.27 -11.61
C TRP A 20 -9.53 5.48 -10.40
N GLY A 21 -9.08 6.20 -9.36
CA GLY A 21 -8.73 5.60 -8.07
C GLY A 21 -9.97 4.98 -7.41
N TYR A 22 -9.77 4.08 -6.44
CA TYR A 22 -10.86 3.43 -5.69
C TYR A 22 -11.86 2.62 -6.54
N CYS A 23 -11.53 2.29 -7.79
CA CYS A 23 -12.41 1.51 -8.65
C CYS A 23 -12.58 0.04 -8.20
N PHE A 24 -11.55 -0.55 -7.59
CA PHE A 24 -11.58 -1.93 -7.11
C PHE A 24 -11.52 -2.00 -5.58
N LEU A 25 -12.31 -2.92 -5.03
CA LEU A 25 -12.35 -3.22 -3.60
C LEU A 25 -11.58 -4.50 -3.23
N ARG A 26 -11.48 -5.45 -4.17
CA ARG A 26 -10.80 -6.73 -4.00
C ARG A 26 -9.71 -6.87 -5.06
N GLU A 27 -8.65 -7.60 -4.72
CA GLU A 27 -7.61 -8.00 -5.65
C GLU A 27 -8.24 -8.70 -6.87
N GLN A 28 -7.77 -8.32 -8.06
CA GLN A 28 -8.32 -8.79 -9.33
C GLN A 28 -7.67 -10.10 -9.78
N GLY A 29 -8.36 -10.85 -10.63
CA GLY A 29 -7.89 -12.12 -11.18
C GLY A 29 -8.21 -13.31 -10.28
N ASN A 30 -7.27 -14.26 -10.19
CA ASN A 30 -7.38 -15.45 -9.34
C ASN A 30 -6.30 -15.43 -8.26
N PRO A 31 -6.41 -14.54 -7.26
CA PRO A 31 -5.40 -14.41 -6.22
C PRO A 31 -5.27 -15.70 -5.41
N GLY A 32 -4.04 -15.96 -4.95
CA GLY A 32 -3.79 -17.04 -3.99
C GLY A 32 -4.47 -16.78 -2.64
N ASP A 33 -4.24 -17.67 -1.68
CA ASP A 33 -4.85 -17.52 -0.36
C ASP A 33 -4.10 -16.53 0.54
N TYR A 34 -2.86 -16.16 0.18
CA TYR A 34 -1.98 -15.27 0.95
C TYR A 34 -1.86 -15.72 2.42
N CYS A 35 -2.01 -17.00 2.69
CA CYS A 35 -1.75 -17.60 3.97
C CYS A 35 -0.28 -18.03 4.04
N VAL A 36 0.45 -17.52 5.03
CA VAL A 36 1.79 -17.99 5.36
C VAL A 36 1.84 -18.51 6.79
N ALA A 37 2.71 -19.48 7.04
CA ALA A 37 2.91 -20.02 8.38
C ALA A 37 3.33 -18.89 9.33
N ASN A 38 2.51 -18.64 10.34
CA ASN A 38 2.76 -17.63 11.36
C ASN A 38 2.12 -18.10 12.67
N GLN A 39 2.92 -18.22 13.73
CA GLN A 39 2.44 -18.71 15.03
C GLN A 39 1.53 -17.71 15.74
N GLN A 40 1.80 -16.40 15.56
CA GLN A 40 1.03 -15.34 16.21
C GLN A 40 -0.28 -15.05 15.48
N TRP A 41 -0.29 -15.21 14.15
CA TRP A 41 -1.41 -14.91 13.27
C TRP A 41 -1.74 -16.12 12.40
N PRO A 42 -2.17 -17.25 12.98
CA PRO A 42 -2.47 -18.46 12.21
C PRO A 42 -3.63 -18.21 11.25
N CYS A 43 -3.56 -18.81 10.06
CA CYS A 43 -4.64 -18.70 9.09
C CYS A 43 -5.90 -19.41 9.60
N ALA A 44 -7.03 -18.74 9.55
CA ALA A 44 -8.33 -19.34 9.84
C ALA A 44 -8.74 -20.30 8.71
N ALA A 45 -9.33 -21.44 9.06
CA ALA A 45 -9.72 -22.46 8.10
C ALA A 45 -10.69 -21.90 7.04
N GLY A 46 -10.39 -22.16 5.76
CA GLY A 46 -11.20 -21.71 4.62
C GLY A 46 -11.17 -20.21 4.35
N LYS A 47 -10.33 -19.43 5.04
CA LYS A 47 -10.20 -17.99 4.83
C LYS A 47 -9.01 -17.65 3.93
N LYS A 48 -9.17 -16.57 3.16
CA LYS A 48 -8.16 -16.06 2.21
C LYS A 48 -7.83 -14.61 2.53
N TYR A 49 -6.55 -14.27 2.45
CA TYR A 49 -5.99 -12.97 2.84
C TYR A 49 -5.44 -12.18 1.65
N PHE A 50 -6.04 -12.33 0.46
CA PHE A 50 -5.75 -11.49 -0.70
C PHE A 50 -6.11 -10.03 -0.46
N GLY A 51 -5.68 -9.15 -1.37
CA GLY A 51 -5.84 -7.71 -1.27
C GLY A 51 -7.31 -7.29 -1.12
N ARG A 52 -7.60 -6.51 -0.07
CA ARG A 52 -8.91 -5.87 0.12
C ARG A 52 -8.75 -4.41 0.55
N GLY A 53 -9.73 -3.58 0.22
CA GLY A 53 -9.80 -2.18 0.65
C GLY A 53 -8.79 -1.26 -0.02
N PRO A 54 -8.70 0.01 0.43
CA PRO A 54 -7.92 1.05 -0.23
C PRO A 54 -6.42 0.78 -0.32
N ILE A 55 -5.85 0.12 0.71
CA ILE A 55 -4.43 -0.23 0.73
C ILE A 55 -4.14 -1.62 0.16
N GLN A 56 -5.18 -2.33 -0.31
CA GLN A 56 -5.09 -3.75 -0.70
C GLN A 56 -4.36 -4.57 0.36
N ILE A 57 -4.84 -4.52 1.62
CA ILE A 57 -4.20 -5.25 2.72
C ILE A 57 -4.19 -6.75 2.39
N SER A 58 -3.01 -7.35 2.47
CA SER A 58 -2.76 -8.74 2.09
C SER A 58 -1.98 -9.48 3.16
N TYR A 59 -2.11 -10.81 3.20
CA TYR A 59 -1.51 -11.75 4.14
C TYR A 59 -2.05 -11.76 5.57
N ASN A 60 -2.14 -12.96 6.16
CA ASN A 60 -2.60 -13.18 7.54
C ASN A 60 -1.82 -12.36 8.58
N TYR A 61 -0.52 -12.17 8.38
CA TYR A 61 0.32 -11.36 9.27
C TYR A 61 0.05 -9.85 9.19
N ASN A 62 -0.76 -9.37 8.23
CA ASN A 62 -1.28 -7.99 8.24
C ASN A 62 -2.73 -7.95 8.74
N TYR A 63 -3.59 -8.88 8.30
CA TYR A 63 -4.99 -8.93 8.76
C TYR A 63 -5.09 -9.13 10.27
N GLY A 64 -4.26 -10.00 10.85
CA GLY A 64 -4.20 -10.24 12.29
C GLY A 64 -3.94 -8.99 13.13
N PRO A 65 -2.78 -8.32 12.98
CA PRO A 65 -2.48 -7.11 13.75
C PRO A 65 -3.38 -5.93 13.40
N ALA A 66 -3.82 -5.77 12.14
CA ALA A 66 -4.80 -4.75 11.76
C ALA A 66 -6.11 -4.94 12.52
N GLY A 67 -6.65 -6.17 12.52
CA GLY A 67 -7.86 -6.52 13.24
C GLY A 67 -7.74 -6.25 14.73
N ARG A 68 -6.63 -6.67 15.35
CA ARG A 68 -6.34 -6.38 16.75
C ARG A 68 -6.35 -4.87 17.03
N ALA A 69 -5.69 -4.07 16.20
CA ALA A 69 -5.58 -2.62 16.40
C ALA A 69 -6.92 -1.89 16.30
N ILE A 70 -7.84 -2.38 15.46
CA ILE A 70 -9.15 -1.73 15.24
C ILE A 70 -10.30 -2.39 16.02
N GLY A 71 -10.01 -3.42 16.81
CA GLY A 71 -10.99 -4.14 17.63
C GLY A 71 -11.94 -5.05 16.83
N VAL A 72 -11.48 -5.63 15.71
CA VAL A 72 -12.27 -6.48 14.81
C VAL A 72 -11.52 -7.77 14.50
N ASP A 73 -12.17 -8.93 14.55
CA ASP A 73 -11.56 -10.19 14.14
C ASP A 73 -11.46 -10.31 12.60
N LEU A 74 -10.45 -9.65 12.04
CA LEU A 74 -10.13 -9.73 10.60
C LEU A 74 -9.38 -11.00 10.22
N LEU A 75 -8.82 -11.74 11.17
CA LEU A 75 -8.14 -13.00 10.89
C LEU A 75 -9.18 -14.10 10.61
N GLY A 76 -10.26 -14.16 11.40
CA GLY A 76 -11.41 -15.03 11.17
C GLY A 76 -12.39 -14.49 10.11
N ASN A 77 -12.51 -13.16 9.96
CA ASN A 77 -13.48 -12.54 9.06
C ASN A 77 -12.82 -11.51 8.10
N PRO A 78 -11.88 -11.92 7.24
CA PRO A 78 -11.15 -10.99 6.37
C PRO A 78 -12.04 -10.27 5.35
N ASP A 79 -13.19 -10.84 4.98
CA ASP A 79 -14.12 -10.22 4.03
C ASP A 79 -14.76 -8.93 4.53
N LEU A 80 -14.74 -8.66 5.85
CA LEU A 80 -15.21 -7.39 6.41
C LEU A 80 -14.50 -6.18 5.81
N VAL A 81 -13.22 -6.31 5.42
CA VAL A 81 -12.46 -5.25 4.74
C VAL A 81 -13.07 -4.89 3.37
N ALA A 82 -13.85 -5.79 2.77
CA ALA A 82 -14.50 -5.60 1.47
C ALA A 82 -16.04 -5.60 1.55
N THR A 83 -16.62 -5.50 2.74
CA THR A 83 -18.09 -5.39 2.94
C THR A 83 -18.48 -4.27 3.88
N ASP A 84 -17.59 -3.81 4.76
CA ASP A 84 -17.80 -2.65 5.62
C ASP A 84 -16.82 -1.53 5.25
N PRO A 85 -17.29 -0.37 4.74
CA PRO A 85 -16.41 0.70 4.29
C PRO A 85 -15.64 1.35 5.45
N ILE A 86 -16.18 1.41 6.66
CA ILE A 86 -15.48 1.97 7.83
C ILE A 86 -14.31 1.06 8.20
N ILE A 87 -14.53 -0.26 8.24
CA ILE A 87 -13.46 -1.23 8.47
C ILE A 87 -12.42 -1.14 7.33
N SER A 88 -12.87 -1.02 6.09
CA SER A 88 -12.01 -0.90 4.91
C SER A 88 -11.05 0.29 5.00
N PHE A 89 -11.54 1.47 5.35
CA PHE A 89 -10.68 2.64 5.53
C PHE A 89 -9.83 2.56 6.80
N LYS A 90 -10.34 1.96 7.89
CA LYS A 90 -9.55 1.74 9.11
C LYS A 90 -8.34 0.86 8.85
N THR A 91 -8.42 -0.18 8.02
CA THR A 91 -7.24 -1.01 7.68
C THR A 91 -6.21 -0.24 6.87
N ALA A 92 -6.65 0.61 5.93
CA ALA A 92 -5.76 1.46 5.15
C ALA A 92 -5.02 2.48 6.03
N LEU A 93 -5.74 3.14 6.95
CA LEU A 93 -5.14 4.06 7.91
C LEU A 93 -4.24 3.34 8.90
N TRP A 94 -4.63 2.16 9.39
CA TRP A 94 -3.77 1.34 10.25
C TRP A 94 -2.44 1.04 9.57
N PHE A 95 -2.44 0.60 8.31
CA PHE A 95 -1.21 0.33 7.57
C PHE A 95 -0.37 1.61 7.44
N TRP A 96 -1.00 2.73 7.09
CA TRP A 96 -0.32 4.01 6.91
C TRP A 96 0.37 4.52 8.18
N MET A 97 -0.25 4.28 9.34
CA MET A 97 0.20 4.78 10.64
C MET A 97 1.12 3.82 11.40
N THR A 98 1.19 2.55 11.01
CA THR A 98 1.87 1.51 11.81
C THR A 98 3.26 1.20 11.24
N PRO A 99 4.35 1.49 11.96
CA PRO A 99 5.68 1.02 11.55
C PRO A 99 5.75 -0.50 11.64
N GLN A 100 6.43 -1.12 10.68
CA GLN A 100 6.70 -2.56 10.65
C GLN A 100 8.20 -2.77 10.44
N SER A 101 8.95 -2.85 11.54
CA SER A 101 10.42 -2.86 11.52
C SER A 101 10.95 -3.88 10.49
N PRO A 102 11.90 -3.46 9.62
CA PRO A 102 12.64 -2.19 9.66
C PRO A 102 11.95 -1.00 8.98
N LYS A 103 10.74 -1.16 8.44
CA LYS A 103 10.01 -0.08 7.77
C LYS A 103 9.48 0.94 8.79
N PRO A 104 9.68 2.26 8.57
CA PRO A 104 8.94 3.28 9.31
C PRO A 104 7.46 3.28 8.89
N SER A 105 6.63 4.06 9.58
CA SER A 105 5.28 4.32 9.10
C SER A 105 5.33 5.24 7.88
N CYS A 106 4.39 5.08 6.94
CA CYS A 106 4.23 6.04 5.84
C CYS A 106 3.96 7.45 6.38
N HIS A 107 3.22 7.53 7.49
CA HIS A 107 2.94 8.77 8.20
C HIS A 107 4.21 9.51 8.66
N ASP A 108 5.14 8.82 9.32
CA ASP A 108 6.39 9.46 9.80
C ASP A 108 7.25 9.94 8.63
N VAL A 109 7.22 9.24 7.49
CA VAL A 109 7.91 9.71 6.27
C VAL A 109 7.31 11.01 5.77
N ILE A 110 5.98 11.04 5.52
CA ILE A 110 5.36 12.18 4.85
C ILE A 110 5.28 13.43 5.74
N THR A 111 5.33 13.25 7.05
CA THR A 111 5.36 14.35 8.04
C THR A 111 6.76 14.80 8.43
N GLY A 112 7.81 14.22 7.82
CA GLY A 112 9.20 14.58 8.09
C GLY A 112 9.74 14.11 9.45
N ARG A 113 9.07 13.15 10.10
CA ARG A 113 9.45 12.59 11.40
C ARG A 113 10.43 11.42 11.28
N TRP A 114 10.47 10.75 10.14
CA TRP A 114 11.42 9.67 9.89
C TRP A 114 12.79 10.20 9.49
N THR A 115 13.82 9.82 10.24
CA THR A 115 15.22 10.03 9.88
C THR A 115 15.81 8.72 9.35
N PRO A 116 16.33 8.67 8.12
CA PRO A 116 16.96 7.46 7.56
C PRO A 116 18.11 6.98 8.44
N SER A 117 18.19 5.68 8.68
CA SER A 117 19.38 5.06 9.28
C SER A 117 20.54 5.02 8.29
N GLY A 118 21.75 4.70 8.76
CA GLY A 118 22.88 4.45 7.85
C GLY A 118 22.59 3.36 6.82
N ALA A 119 21.85 2.32 7.20
CA ALA A 119 21.42 1.26 6.28
C ALA A 119 20.42 1.76 5.22
N ASP A 120 19.56 2.72 5.57
CA ASP A 120 18.65 3.37 4.62
C ASP A 120 19.40 4.23 3.63
N THR A 121 20.34 5.05 4.11
CA THR A 121 21.19 5.88 3.25
C THR A 121 22.00 5.01 2.28
N SER A 122 22.64 3.94 2.74
CA SER A 122 23.37 2.99 1.87
C SER A 122 22.47 2.27 0.87
N ALA A 123 21.18 2.13 1.18
CA ALA A 123 20.17 1.55 0.30
C ALA A 123 19.53 2.58 -0.66
N GLY A 124 19.96 3.84 -0.62
CA GLY A 124 19.37 4.93 -1.40
C GLY A 124 17.98 5.35 -0.92
N ARG A 125 17.50 4.87 0.23
CA ARG A 125 16.20 5.22 0.79
C ARG A 125 16.29 6.59 1.46
N VAL A 126 15.65 7.58 0.84
CA VAL A 126 15.61 8.98 1.29
C VAL A 126 14.17 9.44 1.51
N PRO A 127 13.92 10.45 2.36
CA PRO A 127 12.56 10.94 2.62
C PRO A 127 11.89 11.44 1.34
N GLY A 128 10.66 11.00 1.11
CA GLY A 128 9.86 11.35 -0.06
C GLY A 128 8.81 10.29 -0.38
N TYR A 129 8.00 10.55 -1.40
CA TYR A 129 6.93 9.63 -1.79
C TYR A 129 7.47 8.28 -2.33
N GLY A 130 8.69 8.26 -2.85
CA GLY A 130 9.36 7.05 -3.29
C GLY A 130 9.56 6.03 -2.18
N VAL A 131 10.03 6.44 -1.00
CA VAL A 131 10.20 5.49 0.11
C VAL A 131 8.86 5.02 0.68
N ILE A 132 7.78 5.81 0.53
CA ILE A 132 6.41 5.35 0.84
C ILE A 132 5.98 4.22 -0.10
N THR A 133 6.25 4.35 -1.41
CA THR A 133 6.07 3.25 -2.37
C THR A 133 6.89 2.02 -1.97
N ASN A 134 8.12 2.22 -1.49
CA ASN A 134 8.99 1.15 -1.00
C ASN A 134 8.43 0.44 0.24
N ILE A 135 7.86 1.19 1.19
CA ILE A 135 7.17 0.64 2.38
C ILE A 135 5.99 -0.25 1.95
N ILE A 136 5.17 0.26 1.02
CA ILE A 136 3.94 -0.41 0.56
C ILE A 136 4.26 -1.68 -0.23
N ASN A 137 5.12 -1.60 -1.25
CA ASN A 137 5.35 -2.74 -2.16
C ASN A 137 6.76 -2.78 -2.77
N GLY A 138 7.77 -2.34 -2.03
CA GLY A 138 9.13 -2.18 -2.56
C GLY A 138 9.75 -3.46 -3.12
N GLY A 139 9.47 -4.63 -2.53
CA GLY A 139 9.99 -5.91 -3.02
C GLY A 139 9.57 -6.23 -4.46
N ILE A 140 8.45 -5.68 -4.91
CA ILE A 140 7.95 -5.80 -6.28
C ILE A 140 8.39 -4.59 -7.12
N GLU A 141 8.19 -3.37 -6.60
CA GLU A 141 8.19 -2.13 -7.39
C GLU A 141 9.47 -1.28 -7.33
N CYS A 142 10.37 -1.51 -6.36
CA CYS A 142 11.51 -0.61 -6.12
C CYS A 142 12.87 -1.27 -6.42
N GLY A 143 13.87 -0.45 -6.77
CA GLY A 143 15.25 -0.90 -7.02
C GLY A 143 15.44 -1.67 -8.34
N LYS A 144 14.50 -1.50 -9.29
CA LYS A 144 14.46 -2.22 -10.57
C LYS A 144 14.27 -1.27 -11.77
N GLY A 145 14.51 0.03 -11.58
CA GLY A 145 14.20 1.06 -12.57
C GLY A 145 12.72 1.44 -12.60
N SER A 146 12.35 2.30 -13.56
CA SER A 146 10.97 2.76 -13.76
C SER A 146 10.06 1.59 -14.09
N ASN A 147 8.86 1.59 -13.52
CA ASN A 147 7.83 0.61 -13.83
C ASN A 147 6.43 1.23 -13.74
N PRO A 148 5.46 0.71 -14.52
CA PRO A 148 4.12 1.29 -14.58
C PRO A 148 3.41 1.37 -13.24
N GLN A 149 3.68 0.46 -12.31
CA GLN A 149 3.03 0.43 -10.99
C GLN A 149 3.49 1.63 -10.14
N ALA A 150 4.80 1.81 -9.97
CA ALA A 150 5.36 2.94 -9.23
C ALA A 150 5.03 4.28 -9.91
N ASP A 151 5.12 4.35 -11.24
CA ASP A 151 4.79 5.55 -12.01
C ASP A 151 3.32 5.95 -11.85
N ASN A 152 2.41 4.96 -11.79
CA ASN A 152 1.00 5.21 -11.56
C ASN A 152 0.74 5.78 -10.15
N ARG A 153 1.43 5.28 -9.11
CA ARG A 153 1.35 5.86 -7.75
C ARG A 153 1.76 7.32 -7.73
N ILE A 154 2.83 7.67 -8.45
CA ILE A 154 3.31 9.06 -8.56
C ILE A 154 2.28 9.93 -9.29
N GLY A 155 1.65 9.41 -10.34
CA GLY A 155 0.62 10.14 -11.09
C GLY A 155 -0.60 10.51 -10.25
N PHE A 156 -1.13 9.59 -9.44
CA PHE A 156 -2.19 9.90 -8.48
C PHE A 156 -1.75 10.92 -7.43
N PHE A 157 -0.56 10.75 -6.87
CA PHE A 157 -0.01 11.67 -5.87
C PHE A 157 0.09 13.10 -6.41
N LYS A 158 0.66 13.28 -7.61
CA LYS A 158 0.76 14.59 -8.26
C LYS A 158 -0.61 15.21 -8.50
N ARG A 159 -1.56 14.45 -9.08
CA ARG A 159 -2.92 14.95 -9.32
C ARG A 159 -3.59 15.44 -8.03
N TYR A 160 -3.47 14.70 -6.93
CA TYR A 160 -4.07 15.13 -5.66
C TYR A 160 -3.35 16.31 -5.03
N CYS A 161 -2.03 16.39 -5.12
CA CYS A 161 -1.28 17.58 -4.72
C CYS A 161 -1.71 18.83 -5.52
N ASP A 162 -1.93 18.70 -6.83
CA ASP A 162 -2.43 19.80 -7.68
C ASP A 162 -3.80 20.29 -7.23
N ILE A 163 -4.74 19.36 -6.98
CA ILE A 163 -6.08 19.68 -6.48
C ILE A 163 -6.02 20.40 -5.13
N MET A 164 -5.08 20.02 -4.26
CA MET A 164 -4.89 20.63 -2.94
C MET A 164 -4.03 21.91 -2.97
N GLY A 165 -3.42 22.26 -4.10
CA GLY A 165 -2.54 23.42 -4.22
C GLY A 165 -1.24 23.31 -3.42
N ILE A 166 -0.69 22.09 -3.26
CA ILE A 166 0.54 21.83 -2.51
C ILE A 166 1.65 21.26 -3.40
N GLY A 167 2.91 21.49 -3.03
CA GLY A 167 4.06 20.92 -3.73
C GLY A 167 4.17 19.40 -3.53
N TYR A 168 4.76 18.72 -4.50
CA TYR A 168 4.97 17.25 -4.45
C TYR A 168 6.12 16.84 -3.53
N GLY A 169 7.05 17.76 -3.26
CA GLY A 169 8.34 17.45 -2.66
C GLY A 169 9.29 16.75 -3.66
N ASN A 170 10.39 16.22 -3.14
CA ASN A 170 11.43 15.53 -3.91
C ASN A 170 11.35 14.01 -3.69
N ASN A 171 12.20 13.26 -4.40
CA ASN A 171 12.36 11.81 -4.22
C ASN A 171 11.03 11.05 -4.39
N LEU A 172 10.32 11.34 -5.49
CA LEU A 172 8.99 10.79 -5.75
C LEU A 172 9.01 9.32 -6.16
N ASP A 173 10.09 8.87 -6.79
CA ASP A 173 10.27 7.49 -7.24
C ASP A 173 11.16 6.67 -6.30
N CYS A 174 11.09 5.36 -6.47
CA CYS A 174 11.95 4.41 -5.78
C CYS A 174 12.77 3.55 -6.76
N ASN A 175 13.03 4.06 -7.96
CA ASN A 175 13.63 3.31 -9.07
C ASN A 175 14.99 2.72 -8.69
N ASN A 176 15.76 3.50 -7.91
CA ASN A 176 17.11 3.16 -7.45
C ASN A 176 17.18 2.85 -5.95
N GLN A 177 16.05 2.75 -5.25
CA GLN A 177 16.03 2.44 -3.82
C GLN A 177 15.99 0.93 -3.62
N ARG A 178 16.93 0.39 -2.85
CA ARG A 178 16.85 -1.02 -2.46
C ARG A 178 15.61 -1.25 -1.60
N PRO A 179 14.81 -2.31 -1.87
CA PRO A 179 13.65 -2.64 -1.05
C PRO A 179 13.99 -2.82 0.44
N PHE A 180 13.06 -2.48 1.32
CA PHE A 180 13.13 -2.94 2.72
C PHE A 180 13.05 -4.48 2.76
N ALA A 181 13.79 -5.10 3.67
CA ALA A 181 13.86 -6.55 3.89
C ALA A 181 13.50 -6.89 5.34
#